data_AF-A0A382YJ87-F1
#
_entry.id   AF-A0A382YJ87-F1
#
_cell.length_a   1.000
_cell.length_b   1.000
_cell.length_c   1.000
_cell.angle_alpha   90.00
_cell.angle_beta   90.00
_cell.angle_gamma   90.00
#
_symmetry.space_group_name_H-M   'P 1'
#
loop_
_entity.id
_entity.type
_entity.pdbx_description
1 polymer ?
#
loop_
_entity_poly.entity_id
_entity_poly.type
_entity_poly.pdbx_seq_one_letter_code
_entity_poly.pdbx_strand_id
1 'polypeptide(L)' 'MYKNFTKKFVKVKKGKIFCRVGGKGLPLLLLHGYPQTHLMWHKT' A
#
# COMPACT_ATOMS: atom_id res chain seq x y z
N MET A 1 0.46 5.22 12.43
CA MET A 1 0.66 5.27 10.97
C MET A 1 1.78 4.31 10.58
N TYR A 2 1.63 3.50 9.53
CA TYR A 2 2.40 2.26 9.29
C TYR A 2 3.90 2.32 9.68
N LYS A 3 4.23 1.73 10.84
CA LYS A 3 5.61 1.56 11.32
C LYS A 3 6.30 0.46 10.53
N ASN A 4 7.56 0.65 10.14
CA ASN A 4 8.36 -0.33 9.39
C ASN A 4 7.86 -0.65 7.97
N PHE A 5 6.97 0.18 7.40
CA PHE A 5 6.59 0.09 5.99
C PHE A 5 7.24 1.22 5.20
N THR A 6 7.89 0.87 4.10
CA THR A 6 8.45 1.82 3.13
C THR A 6 7.34 2.44 2.27
N LYS A 7 7.52 3.71 1.88
CA LYS A 7 6.67 4.40 0.91
C LYS A 7 7.29 4.20 -0.48
N LYS A 8 6.50 3.78 -1.47
CA LYS A 8 6.95 3.63 -2.86
C LYS A 8 5.95 4.20 -3.85
N PHE A 9 6.47 4.73 -4.96
CA PHE A 9 5.73 4.98 -6.19
C PHE A 9 6.24 4.01 -7.25
N VAL A 10 5.38 3.09 -7.68
CA VAL A 10 5.72 2.10 -8.71
C VAL A 10 5.28 2.64 -10.07
N LYS A 11 6.21 2.79 -11.01
CA LYS A 11 5.90 3.19 -12.39
C LYS A 11 5.27 2.01 -13.12
N VAL A 12 4.10 2.23 -13.70
CA VAL A 12 3.38 1.30 -14.58
C VAL A 12 3.03 1.99 -15.90
N LYS A 13 2.52 1.25 -16.89
CA LYS A 13 2.19 1.82 -18.22
C LYS A 13 1.22 3.01 -18.15
N LYS A 14 0.28 3.01 -17.20
CA LYS A 14 -0.78 4.03 -17.04
C LYS A 14 -0.48 5.10 -15.98
N GLY A 15 0.76 5.18 -15.47
CA GLY A 15 1.13 6.20 -14.48
C GLY A 15 1.92 5.64 -13.29
N LYS A 16 1.81 6.29 -12.12
CA LYS A 16 2.48 5.86 -10.88
C LYS A 16 1.43 5.37 -9.87
N ILE A 17 1.66 4.20 -9.27
CA ILE A 17 0.84 3.67 -8.18
C ILE A 17 1.58 3.91 -6.87
N PHE A 18 0.91 4.56 -5.92
CA PHE A 18 1.40 4.68 -4.56
C PHE A 18 1.13 3.39 -3.77
N CYS A 19 2.12 2.92 -3.01
CA CYS A 19 1.93 1.81 -2.07
C CYS A 19 2.79 1.94 -0.80
N ARG A 20 2.36 1.24 0.25
CA ARG A 20 3.16 0.96 1.46
C ARG A 20 3.60 -0.49 1.41
N VAL A 21 4.89 -0.75 1.60
CA VAL A 21 5.47 -2.11 1.52
C VAL A 21 6.26 -2.42 2.79
N GLY A 22 5.94 -3.52 3.44
CA GLY A 22 6.56 -3.98 4.68
C GLY A 22 6.17 -5.43 5.00
N GLY A 23 6.85 -6.02 5.98
CA GLY A 23 6.70 -7.43 6.34
C GLY A 23 7.66 -8.35 5.57
N LYS A 24 7.57 -9.65 5.87
CA LYS A 24 8.34 -10.74 5.26
C LYS A 24 7.40 -11.94 5.06
N GLY A 25 7.62 -12.75 4.03
CA GLY A 25 6.81 -13.92 3.71
C GLY A 25 6.21 -13.86 2.29
N LEU A 26 5.14 -14.63 2.07
CA LEU A 26 4.44 -14.64 0.78
C LEU A 26 3.83 -13.25 0.48
N PRO A 27 3.90 -12.79 -0.77
CA PRO A 27 3.41 -11.47 -1.13
C PRO A 27 1.88 -11.41 -1.03
N LEU A 28 1.37 -10.35 -0.39
CA LEU A 28 -0.04 -10.05 -0.26
C LEU A 28 -0.32 -8.63 -0.78
N LEU A 29 -1.29 -8.49 -1.68
CA LEU A 29 -1.75 -7.21 -2.20
C LEU A 29 -3.09 -6.83 -1.55
N LEU A 30 -3.14 -5.64 -0.95
CA LEU A 30 -4.36 -5.07 -0.37
C LEU A 30 -4.81 -3.88 -1.23
N LEU A 31 -6.04 -3.95 -1.76
CA LEU A 31 -6.68 -2.89 -2.54
C LEU A 31 -7.79 -2.27 -1.71
N HIS A 32 -7.78 -0.94 -1.58
CA HIS A 32 -8.85 -0.24 -0.88
C HIS A 32 -10.09 -0.08 -1.77
N GLY A 33 -11.23 0.25 -1.15
CA GLY A 33 -12.48 0.58 -1.82
C GLY A 33 -12.79 2.08 -1.80
N TYR A 34 -14.01 2.41 -2.19
CA TYR A 34 -14.59 3.76 -2.07
C TYR A 34 -15.32 3.92 -0.73
N PRO A 35 -15.31 5.09 -0.06
CA PRO A 35 -14.56 6.32 -0.38
C PRO A 35 -13.19 6.38 0.34
N GLN A 36 -12.50 5.25 0.44
CA GLN A 36 -11.31 5.10 1.28
C GLN A 36 -10.01 5.20 0.48
N THR A 37 -8.88 5.20 1.20
CA THR A 37 -7.54 5.04 0.61
C THR A 37 -6.84 3.87 1.28
N HIS A 38 -5.58 3.60 0.91
CA HIS A 38 -4.76 2.56 1.55
C HIS A 38 -4.77 2.63 3.09
N LEU A 39 -4.97 3.81 3.70
CA LEU A 39 -5.04 3.98 5.16
C LEU A 39 -6.09 3.11 5.85
N MET A 40 -7.13 2.65 5.16
CA MET A 40 -8.14 1.76 5.76
C MET A 40 -7.54 0.44 6.30
N TRP A 41 -6.39 0.03 5.77
CA TRP A 41 -5.68 -1.17 6.22
C TRP A 41 -4.80 -0.92 7.45
N HIS A 42 -4.72 0.32 7.94
CA HIS A 42 -4.04 0.63 9.19
C HIS A 42 -5.00 0.41 10.36
N LYS A 43 -4.73 -0.58 11.20
CA LYS A 43 -5.36 -0.63 12.54
C LYS A 43 -4.77 0.51 13.38
N THR A 44 -5.65 1.38 13.87
CA THR A 44 -5.34 2.52 14.76
C THR A 44 -4.49 2.11 15.93
#